data_AF-A0A938S2M8-F1
#
_entry.id   AF-A0A938S2M8-F1
#
_cell.length_a   1.000
_cell.length_b   1.000
_cell.length_c   1.000
_cell.angle_alpha   90.00
_cell.angle_beta   90.00
_cell.angle_gamma   90.00
#
_symmetry.space_group_name_H-M   'P 1'
#
loop_
_entity.id
_entity.type
_entity.pdbx_description
1 polymer ?
#
loop_
_entity_poly.entity_id
_entity_poly.type
_entity_poly.pdbx_seq_one_letter_code
_entity_poly.pdbx_strand_id
1 'polypeptide(L)'
;MSADSVTSDHALLVLERVDEKCKPVWEGCSSEDQMALSQYFLPHNSPKPVLAPTRPRIVKWYCPFASQREFPTGHRYCINVYTGCDHRCVYCYAAGYEPTKPGVKKDFQTLLRKDMEDLRRYNVPPAPVHLSNSTDPFQPLEREYPHTKYALEQILAHRHRFTTVVLLTKNPLLAAQPDYLDLLKQLVRWPADHLRYGKFARQGWPGLVVEVSPAFWREEAARVYDPGAATVAQRIEGIGILHHAGIPLVLRIDPLLPRSPIQDKPPATLADFGLPEAQTIDDLEHLVVLAGEVKARHVVYSPAKIVLPRGRDLPKIL
;
A
#
# COMPACT_ATOMS: atom_id res chain seq x y z
N MET A 1 -21.25 13.37 22.45
CA MET A 1 -22.15 13.64 21.31
C MET A 1 -22.39 12.32 20.62
N SER A 2 -23.60 11.78 20.72
CA SER A 2 -24.01 10.51 20.10
C SER A 2 -23.76 10.59 18.59
N ALA A 3 -23.03 9.61 18.06
CA ALA A 3 -23.02 9.38 16.63
C ALA A 3 -24.34 8.70 16.30
N ASP A 4 -25.34 9.53 16.00
CA ASP A 4 -26.67 9.11 15.56
C ASP A 4 -26.51 8.20 14.33
N SER A 5 -27.09 7.01 14.40
CA SER A 5 -27.27 6.16 13.23
C SER A 5 -28.11 6.92 12.22
N VAL A 6 -27.56 7.16 11.04
CA VAL A 6 -28.27 7.80 9.93
C VAL A 6 -29.48 6.93 9.60
N THR A 7 -30.68 7.53 9.55
CA THR A 7 -31.90 6.84 9.11
C THR A 7 -31.74 6.35 7.67
N SER A 8 -32.44 5.27 7.30
CA SER A 8 -32.38 4.70 5.94
C SER A 8 -32.59 5.76 4.86
N ASP A 9 -33.53 6.66 5.08
CA ASP A 9 -33.93 7.68 4.11
C ASP A 9 -32.85 8.75 3.93
N HIS A 10 -32.19 9.17 5.02
CA HIS A 10 -31.10 10.14 4.95
C HIS A 10 -29.86 9.56 4.26
N ALA A 11 -29.59 8.27 4.42
CA ALA A 11 -28.46 7.65 3.75
C ALA A 11 -28.69 7.42 2.25
N LEU A 12 -29.92 7.12 1.82
CA LEU A 12 -30.29 7.09 0.40
C LEU A 12 -30.06 8.46 -0.26
N LEU A 13 -30.47 9.55 0.40
CA LEU A 13 -30.19 10.92 -0.08
C LEU A 13 -28.68 11.24 -0.14
N VAL A 14 -27.89 10.67 0.76
CA VAL A 14 -26.42 10.81 0.74
C VAL A 14 -25.80 10.03 -0.42
N LEU A 15 -26.34 8.87 -0.78
CA LEU A 15 -25.87 8.04 -1.89
C LEU A 15 -26.10 8.71 -3.25
N GLU A 16 -27.21 9.41 -3.44
CA GLU A 16 -27.48 10.18 -4.66
C GLU A 16 -26.44 11.27 -4.93
N ARG A 17 -25.84 11.78 -3.85
CA ARG A 17 -24.83 12.84 -3.88
C ARG A 17 -23.40 12.31 -4.04
N VAL A 18 -23.18 11.00 -4.11
CA VAL A 18 -21.84 10.43 -4.29
C VAL A 18 -21.27 10.85 -5.64
N ASP A 19 -20.02 11.30 -5.65
CA ASP A 19 -19.28 11.64 -6.86
C ASP A 19 -19.31 10.49 -7.88
N GLU A 20 -19.66 10.80 -9.13
CA GLU A 20 -19.74 9.86 -10.26
C GLU A 20 -18.48 9.01 -10.42
N LYS A 21 -17.30 9.57 -10.12
CA LYS A 21 -16.04 8.81 -10.21
C LYS A 21 -15.99 7.64 -9.22
N CYS A 22 -16.80 7.70 -8.16
CA CYS A 22 -16.81 6.77 -7.05
C CYS A 22 -18.01 5.80 -7.11
N LYS A 23 -19.13 6.21 -7.72
CA LYS A 23 -20.38 5.43 -7.82
C LYS A 23 -20.24 3.95 -8.21
N PRO A 24 -19.34 3.53 -9.13
CA PRO A 24 -19.23 2.13 -9.52
C PRO A 24 -18.98 1.15 -8.37
N VAL A 25 -18.39 1.60 -7.26
CA VAL A 25 -18.18 0.75 -6.08
C VAL A 25 -19.43 0.56 -5.23
N TRP A 26 -20.41 1.45 -5.32
CA TRP A 26 -21.71 1.32 -4.65
C TRP A 26 -22.73 0.60 -5.53
N GLU A 27 -22.76 0.89 -6.83
CA GLU A 27 -23.76 0.34 -7.76
C GLU A 27 -23.70 -1.19 -7.88
N GLY A 28 -22.53 -1.79 -7.64
CA GLY A 28 -22.35 -3.25 -7.62
C GLY A 28 -22.65 -3.92 -6.27
N CYS A 29 -23.02 -3.16 -5.24
CA CYS A 29 -23.25 -3.64 -3.87
C CYS A 29 -24.75 -3.80 -3.55
N SER A 30 -25.05 -4.65 -2.56
CA SER A 30 -26.41 -4.76 -2.00
C SER A 30 -26.83 -3.44 -1.35
N SER A 31 -28.13 -3.20 -1.17
CA SER A 31 -28.63 -2.00 -0.48
C SER A 31 -28.09 -1.88 0.95
N GLU A 32 -27.89 -3.01 1.64
CA GLU A 32 -27.28 -3.04 2.98
C GLU A 32 -25.81 -2.61 2.94
N ASP A 33 -25.03 -3.12 1.98
CA ASP A 33 -23.63 -2.75 1.81
C ASP A 33 -23.47 -1.27 1.42
N GLN A 34 -24.34 -0.78 0.52
CA GLN A 34 -24.35 0.65 0.14
C GLN A 34 -24.58 1.54 1.37
N MET A 35 -25.54 1.16 2.22
CA MET A 35 -25.84 1.82 3.49
C MET A 35 -24.61 1.83 4.40
N ALA A 36 -24.01 0.66 4.65
CA ALA A 36 -22.84 0.51 5.51
C ALA A 36 -21.63 1.33 5.02
N LEU A 37 -21.35 1.30 3.72
CA LEU A 37 -20.30 2.07 3.08
C LEU A 37 -20.55 3.58 3.21
N SER A 38 -21.79 4.02 3.02
CA SER A 38 -22.16 5.44 3.15
C SER A 38 -21.94 5.97 4.57
N GLN A 39 -22.35 5.19 5.59
CA GLN A 39 -22.21 5.55 7.00
C GLN A 39 -20.73 5.73 7.40
N TYR A 40 -19.87 4.85 6.89
CA TYR A 40 -18.46 4.86 7.23
C TYR A 40 -17.67 5.94 6.47
N PHE A 41 -17.80 5.98 5.13
CA PHE A 41 -16.92 6.78 4.26
C PHE A 41 -17.41 8.20 3.96
N LEU A 42 -18.72 8.45 3.97
CA LEU A 42 -19.27 9.72 3.50
C LEU A 42 -19.48 10.73 4.64
N PRO A 43 -19.21 12.02 4.40
CA PRO A 43 -19.49 13.07 5.37
C PRO A 43 -20.98 13.44 5.30
N HIS A 44 -21.83 12.68 6.01
CA HIS A 44 -23.30 12.83 6.01
C HIS A 44 -23.80 14.26 6.31
N ASN A 45 -23.10 15.01 7.16
CA ASN A 45 -23.48 16.38 7.53
C ASN A 45 -22.89 17.45 6.60
N SER A 46 -22.19 17.07 5.53
CA SER A 46 -21.66 18.05 4.58
C SER A 46 -22.80 18.69 3.79
N PRO A 47 -22.81 20.02 3.59
CA PRO A 47 -23.81 20.69 2.74
C PRO A 47 -23.49 20.58 1.24
N LYS A 48 -22.35 20.00 0.85
CA LYS A 48 -21.90 19.97 -0.54
C LYS A 48 -22.83 19.13 -1.43
N PRO A 49 -23.20 19.59 -2.63
CA PRO A 49 -24.10 18.84 -3.51
C PRO A 49 -23.48 17.50 -3.96
N VAL A 50 -22.15 17.45 -4.09
CA VAL A 50 -21.39 16.25 -4.44
C VAL A 50 -20.47 15.87 -3.29
N LEU A 51 -20.48 14.59 -2.93
CA LEU A 51 -19.74 14.01 -1.81
C LEU A 51 -18.70 13.02 -2.32
N ALA A 52 -17.45 13.26 -1.94
CA ALA A 52 -16.38 12.30 -2.07
C ALA A 52 -16.00 11.74 -0.68
N PRO A 53 -15.50 10.50 -0.61
CA PRO A 53 -15.02 9.88 0.63
C PRO A 53 -13.74 10.56 1.11
N THR A 54 -13.94 11.67 1.82
CA THR A 54 -12.91 12.63 2.23
C THR A 54 -12.78 12.72 3.74
N ARG A 55 -13.50 11.88 4.50
CA ARG A 55 -13.42 11.87 5.96
C ARG A 55 -11.99 11.54 6.43
N PRO A 56 -11.47 12.24 7.46
CA PRO A 56 -10.16 11.95 8.03
C PRO A 56 -10.22 10.65 8.84
N ARG A 57 -10.15 9.52 8.13
CA ARG A 57 -10.07 8.16 8.67
C ARG A 57 -8.64 7.63 8.54
N ILE A 58 -8.26 6.69 9.41
CA ILE A 58 -7.05 5.89 9.26
C ILE A 58 -7.29 4.77 8.26
N VAL A 59 -8.38 4.00 8.40
CA VAL A 59 -8.80 3.04 7.38
C VAL A 59 -9.57 3.80 6.31
N LYS A 60 -8.86 4.12 5.22
CA LYS A 60 -9.37 4.86 4.07
C LYS A 60 -9.81 3.91 2.98
N TRP A 61 -10.58 4.44 2.04
CA TRP A 61 -10.81 3.77 0.79
C TRP A 61 -9.57 3.90 -0.12
N TYR A 62 -9.25 2.85 -0.85
CA TYR A 62 -8.07 2.78 -1.69
C TYR A 62 -8.20 3.68 -2.93
N CYS A 63 -7.10 4.36 -3.25
CA CYS A 63 -6.92 5.23 -4.42
C CYS A 63 -7.91 6.41 -4.53
N PRO A 64 -7.69 7.52 -3.82
CA PRO A 64 -8.54 8.72 -3.95
C PRO A 64 -8.37 9.45 -5.31
N PHE A 65 -7.33 9.09 -6.07
CA PHE A 65 -6.92 9.78 -7.30
C PHE A 65 -7.40 9.08 -8.58
N ALA A 66 -7.74 7.79 -8.54
CA ALA A 66 -8.26 7.09 -9.70
C ALA A 66 -9.79 7.15 -9.73
N SER A 67 -10.32 7.43 -10.91
CA SER A 67 -11.75 7.26 -11.19
C SER A 67 -12.07 5.76 -11.22
N GLN A 68 -12.96 5.27 -10.34
CA GLN A 68 -13.41 3.88 -10.37
C GLN A 68 -14.26 3.57 -11.61
N ARG A 69 -14.74 4.62 -12.31
CA ARG A 69 -15.41 4.49 -13.59
C ARG A 69 -14.44 4.18 -14.72
N GLU A 70 -13.25 4.77 -14.70
CA GLU A 70 -12.20 4.53 -15.70
C GLU A 70 -11.32 3.31 -15.33
N PHE A 71 -11.04 3.16 -14.04
CA PHE A 71 -10.19 2.11 -13.47
C PHE A 71 -10.95 1.37 -12.36
N PRO A 72 -11.85 0.43 -12.70
CA PRO A 72 -12.70 -0.27 -11.74
C PRO A 72 -11.87 -1.25 -10.90
N THR A 73 -11.31 -0.76 -9.79
CA THR A 73 -10.53 -1.59 -8.85
C THR A 73 -11.39 -2.22 -7.76
N GLY A 74 -12.63 -1.77 -7.62
CA GLY A 74 -13.62 -2.26 -6.65
C GLY A 74 -13.40 -1.71 -5.23
N HIS A 75 -14.18 -2.23 -4.28
CA HIS A 75 -14.05 -1.86 -2.87
C HIS A 75 -12.74 -2.41 -2.28
N ARG A 76 -11.87 -1.53 -1.79
CA ARG A 76 -10.57 -1.86 -1.17
C ARG A 76 -10.24 -0.83 -0.11
N TYR A 77 -9.58 -1.27 0.96
CA TYR A 77 -9.10 -0.41 2.02
C TYR A 77 -7.62 -0.05 1.85
N CYS A 78 -7.22 1.06 2.45
CA CYS A 78 -5.85 1.51 2.55
C CYS A 78 -5.57 2.05 3.94
N ILE A 79 -4.44 1.66 4.52
CA ILE A 79 -3.92 2.18 5.78
C ILE A 79 -2.48 2.65 5.53
N ASN A 80 -2.28 3.95 5.33
CA ASN A 80 -0.93 4.51 5.38
C ASN A 80 -0.59 4.75 6.86
N VAL A 81 0.35 4.00 7.42
CA VAL A 81 0.67 4.03 8.86
C VAL A 81 1.29 5.38 9.25
N TYR A 82 2.21 5.86 8.42
CA TYR A 82 2.96 7.09 8.63
C TYR A 82 2.52 8.21 7.67
N THR A 83 3.16 9.37 7.80
CA THR A 83 3.16 10.45 6.79
C THR A 83 4.58 10.66 6.30
N GLY A 84 4.78 10.85 5.00
CA GLY A 84 6.12 10.89 4.42
C GLY A 84 6.88 9.56 4.56
N CYS A 85 8.09 9.50 4.00
CA CYS A 85 8.91 8.30 4.01
C CYS A 85 10.41 8.62 4.07
N ASP A 86 11.11 8.06 5.05
CA ASP A 86 12.57 8.23 5.24
C ASP A 86 13.43 7.59 4.14
N HIS A 87 12.83 6.74 3.29
CA HIS A 87 13.55 6.08 2.20
C HIS A 87 14.11 7.05 1.15
N ARG A 88 13.48 8.22 0.99
CA ARG A 88 13.97 9.31 0.13
C ARG A 88 14.28 8.86 -1.31
N CYS A 89 13.48 7.94 -1.85
CA CYS A 89 13.66 7.48 -3.22
C CYS A 89 13.49 8.66 -4.21
N VAL A 90 14.46 8.86 -5.10
CA VAL A 90 14.45 9.98 -6.06
C VAL A 90 13.33 9.85 -7.09
N TYR A 91 12.84 8.64 -7.30
CA TYR A 91 11.73 8.28 -8.20
C TYR A 91 10.37 8.15 -7.48
N CYS A 92 10.27 8.57 -6.21
CA CYS A 92 9.06 8.32 -5.41
C CYS A 92 7.85 9.09 -5.96
N TYR A 93 6.86 8.36 -6.48
CA TYR A 93 5.64 8.98 -6.98
C TYR A 93 4.85 9.72 -5.88
N ALA A 94 4.95 9.26 -4.63
CA ALA A 94 4.27 9.86 -3.49
C ALA A 94 4.87 11.21 -3.08
N ALA A 95 6.10 11.54 -3.51
CA ALA A 95 6.73 12.84 -3.21
C ALA A 95 5.93 14.04 -3.76
N GLY A 96 5.06 13.82 -4.74
CA GLY A 96 4.17 14.85 -5.28
C GLY A 96 3.03 15.26 -4.33
N TYR A 97 2.72 14.48 -3.29
CA TYR A 97 1.59 14.74 -2.39
C TYR A 97 1.81 14.35 -0.91
N GLU A 98 2.80 13.52 -0.58
CA GLU A 98 3.20 13.25 0.80
C GLU A 98 4.20 14.30 1.31
N PRO A 99 4.21 14.61 2.61
CA PRO A 99 5.21 15.49 3.21
C PRO A 99 6.62 14.93 3.01
N THR A 100 7.58 15.82 2.74
CA THR A 100 9.00 15.46 2.62
C THR A 100 9.58 14.95 3.94
N LYS A 101 9.18 15.56 5.07
CA LYS A 101 9.60 15.12 6.39
C LYS A 101 8.70 13.96 6.85
N PRO A 102 9.27 12.79 7.17
CA PRO A 102 8.50 11.69 7.70
C PRO A 102 8.00 12.02 9.12
N GLY A 103 6.85 11.45 9.47
CA GLY A 103 6.20 11.75 10.73
C GLY A 103 5.14 10.74 11.12
N VAL A 104 4.77 10.82 12.40
CA VAL A 104 3.73 10.02 13.02
C VAL A 104 2.41 10.78 12.95
N LYS A 105 1.32 10.07 12.63
CA LYS A 105 -0.02 10.66 12.70
C LYS A 105 -0.43 10.87 14.16
N LYS A 106 -0.92 12.07 14.47
CA LYS A 106 -1.46 12.38 15.80
C LYS A 106 -2.60 11.39 16.14
N ASP A 107 -2.58 10.86 17.35
CA ASP A 107 -3.58 9.94 17.90
C ASP A 107 -3.83 8.67 17.06
N PHE A 108 -2.83 8.23 16.27
CA PHE A 108 -2.95 7.11 15.32
C PHE A 108 -3.64 5.88 15.92
N GLN A 109 -3.18 5.39 17.07
CA GLN A 109 -3.69 4.16 17.68
C GLN A 109 -5.16 4.30 18.09
N THR A 110 -5.53 5.46 18.66
CA THR A 110 -6.90 5.77 19.08
C THR A 110 -7.83 5.89 17.88
N LEU A 111 -7.39 6.58 16.83
CA LEU A 111 -8.18 6.74 15.61
C LEU A 111 -8.33 5.41 14.86
N LEU A 112 -7.28 4.58 14.79
CA LEU A 112 -7.37 3.26 14.17
C LEU A 112 -8.31 2.34 14.94
N ARG A 113 -8.25 2.33 16.27
CA ARG A 113 -9.18 1.55 17.11
C ARG A 113 -10.62 1.94 16.84
N LYS A 114 -10.89 3.24 16.83
CA LYS A 114 -12.21 3.78 16.50
C LYS A 114 -12.68 3.37 15.10
N ASP A 115 -11.80 3.42 14.11
CA ASP A 115 -12.12 3.00 12.76
C ASP A 115 -12.45 1.49 12.70
N MET A 116 -11.70 0.64 13.40
CA MET A 116 -12.00 -0.79 13.50
C MET A 116 -13.35 -1.08 14.17
N GLU A 117 -13.67 -0.35 15.24
CA GLU A 117 -14.97 -0.40 15.91
C GLU A 117 -16.10 0.08 14.98
N ASP A 118 -15.89 1.17 14.24
CA ASP A 118 -16.86 1.71 13.28
C ASP A 118 -17.09 0.73 12.11
N LEU A 119 -16.04 0.10 11.57
CA LEU A 119 -16.16 -0.94 10.54
C LEU A 119 -17.06 -2.09 11.01
N ARG A 120 -16.91 -2.49 12.29
CA ARG A 120 -17.76 -3.52 12.90
C ARG A 120 -19.17 -3.02 13.14
N ARG A 121 -19.32 -1.83 13.74
CA ARG A 121 -20.59 -1.22 14.13
C ARG A 121 -21.52 -1.02 12.93
N TYR A 122 -20.99 -0.49 11.83
CA TYR A 122 -21.77 -0.23 10.62
C TYR A 122 -21.86 -1.44 9.69
N ASN A 123 -21.31 -2.58 10.10
CA ASN A 123 -21.23 -3.79 9.29
C ASN A 123 -20.63 -3.56 7.89
N VAL A 124 -19.55 -2.77 7.79
CA VAL A 124 -18.95 -2.43 6.49
C VAL A 124 -18.45 -3.71 5.79
N PRO A 125 -18.77 -3.91 4.50
CA PRO A 125 -18.44 -5.14 3.79
C PRO A 125 -16.94 -5.41 3.77
N PRO A 126 -16.49 -6.65 4.05
CA PRO A 126 -15.07 -6.99 4.04
C PRO A 126 -14.42 -6.74 2.68
N ALA A 127 -13.19 -6.20 2.69
CA ALA A 127 -12.42 -5.91 1.48
C ALA A 127 -10.92 -6.11 1.67
N PRO A 128 -10.11 -6.20 0.60
CA PRO A 128 -8.66 -6.24 0.73
C PRO A 128 -8.16 -4.94 1.37
N VAL A 129 -7.16 -5.01 2.25
CA VAL A 129 -6.49 -3.84 2.81
C VAL A 129 -5.05 -3.77 2.35
N HIS A 130 -4.68 -2.64 1.79
CA HIS A 130 -3.29 -2.34 1.46
C HIS A 130 -2.66 -1.47 2.55
N LEU A 131 -1.53 -1.90 3.10
CA LEU A 131 -0.78 -1.14 4.10
C LEU A 131 0.31 -0.35 3.40
N SER A 132 0.30 0.97 3.64
CA SER A 132 1.37 1.91 3.29
C SER A 132 1.70 1.90 1.80
N ASN A 133 0.73 2.30 0.95
CA ASN A 133 1.01 2.47 -0.49
C ASN A 133 1.77 3.77 -0.78
N SER A 134 1.58 4.81 0.05
CA SER A 134 2.21 6.13 -0.13
C SER A 134 3.41 6.36 0.81
N THR A 135 3.65 5.44 1.73
CA THR A 135 4.71 5.49 2.75
C THR A 135 5.31 4.09 2.88
N ASP A 136 6.28 3.88 3.76
CA ASP A 136 6.72 2.51 4.10
C ASP A 136 6.31 2.17 5.54
N PRO A 137 5.74 0.98 5.81
CA PRO A 137 5.34 0.58 7.16
C PRO A 137 6.56 0.22 8.03
N PHE A 138 7.70 -0.08 7.43
CA PHE A 138 8.92 -0.52 8.12
C PHE A 138 10.09 0.44 7.90
N GLN A 139 9.78 1.72 7.70
CA GLN A 139 10.77 2.80 7.75
C GLN A 139 11.34 3.01 9.16
N PRO A 140 12.47 3.73 9.34
CA PRO A 140 13.13 3.93 10.64
C PRO A 140 12.21 4.31 11.80
N LEU A 141 11.17 5.13 11.56
CA LEU A 141 10.17 5.51 12.57
C LEU A 141 9.52 4.32 13.29
N GLU A 142 9.37 3.16 12.64
CA GLU A 142 8.74 1.98 13.25
C GLU A 142 9.51 1.47 14.48
N ARG A 143 10.83 1.73 14.55
CA ARG A 143 11.64 1.33 15.71
C ARG A 143 11.30 2.13 16.97
N GLU A 144 10.92 3.39 16.80
CA GLU A 144 10.58 4.30 17.90
C GLU A 144 9.08 4.28 18.19
N TYR A 145 8.26 4.13 17.15
CA TYR A 145 6.80 4.16 17.23
C TYR A 145 6.26 2.91 16.54
N PRO A 146 5.99 1.78 17.22
CA PRO A 146 5.60 0.53 16.58
C PRO A 146 4.13 0.54 16.08
N HIS A 147 3.82 1.50 15.20
CA HIS A 147 2.47 1.74 14.68
C HIS A 147 2.06 0.73 13.62
N THR A 148 3.00 0.21 12.83
CA THR A 148 2.71 -0.91 11.93
C THR A 148 2.41 -2.16 12.73
N LYS A 149 3.18 -2.44 13.79
CA LYS A 149 2.87 -3.57 14.69
C LYS A 149 1.45 -3.45 15.23
N TYR A 150 1.11 -2.29 15.80
CA TYR A 150 -0.23 -2.02 16.30
C TYR A 150 -1.30 -2.17 15.21
N ALA A 151 -1.05 -1.68 13.99
CA ALA A 151 -2.00 -1.82 12.89
C ALA A 151 -2.23 -3.28 12.49
N LEU A 152 -1.17 -4.10 12.42
CA LEU A 152 -1.27 -5.53 12.14
C LEU A 152 -2.04 -6.27 13.24
N GLU A 153 -1.81 -5.94 14.52
CA GLU A 153 -2.57 -6.48 15.65
C GLU A 153 -4.06 -6.13 15.55
N GLN A 154 -4.39 -4.89 15.21
CA GLN A 154 -5.79 -4.47 15.02
C GLN A 154 -6.47 -5.17 13.83
N ILE A 155 -5.74 -5.34 12.72
CA ILE A 155 -6.21 -6.10 11.56
C ILE A 155 -6.45 -7.56 11.93
N LEU A 156 -5.56 -8.17 12.71
CA LEU A 156 -5.71 -9.54 13.18
C LEU A 156 -6.92 -9.68 14.13
N ALA A 157 -7.12 -8.75 15.06
CA ALA A 157 -8.27 -8.75 15.95
C ALA A 157 -9.61 -8.56 15.19
N HIS A 158 -9.59 -7.87 14.04
CA HIS A 158 -10.76 -7.60 13.20
C HIS A 158 -10.71 -8.36 11.87
N ARG A 159 -10.11 -9.56 11.87
CA ARG A 159 -9.74 -10.29 10.65
C ARG A 159 -10.90 -10.53 9.66
N HIS A 160 -12.12 -10.64 10.17
CA HIS A 160 -13.35 -10.80 9.37
C HIS A 160 -13.68 -9.59 8.49
N ARG A 161 -13.12 -8.40 8.76
CA ARG A 161 -13.30 -7.18 7.96
C ARG A 161 -12.35 -7.08 6.77
N PHE A 162 -11.39 -8.01 6.64
CA PHE A 162 -10.34 -7.91 5.63
C PHE A 162 -10.27 -9.17 4.77
N THR A 163 -10.49 -9.05 3.46
CA THR A 163 -10.44 -10.21 2.55
C THR A 163 -9.04 -10.53 2.02
N THR A 164 -8.05 -9.68 2.20
CA THR A 164 -6.61 -10.00 2.06
C THR A 164 -5.85 -8.84 2.68
N VAL A 165 -4.72 -9.11 3.35
CA VAL A 165 -3.80 -8.07 3.79
C VAL A 165 -2.64 -8.01 2.81
N VAL A 166 -2.43 -6.86 2.18
CA VAL A 166 -1.30 -6.61 1.28
C VAL A 166 -0.39 -5.61 1.96
N LEU A 167 0.80 -6.04 2.37
CA LEU A 167 1.80 -5.18 2.99
C LEU A 167 2.89 -4.88 1.97
N LEU A 168 3.11 -3.61 1.64
CA LEU A 168 4.18 -3.18 0.76
C LEU A 168 5.34 -2.62 1.57
N THR A 169 6.56 -3.10 1.34
CA THR A 169 7.76 -2.54 2.00
C THR A 169 9.03 -2.62 1.14
N LYS A 170 9.98 -1.75 1.44
CA LYS A 170 11.36 -1.76 0.97
C LYS A 170 12.35 -2.22 2.04
N ASN A 171 11.86 -2.54 3.24
CA ASN A 171 12.64 -3.01 4.38
C ASN A 171 12.11 -4.35 4.91
N PRO A 172 12.26 -5.44 4.15
CA PRO A 172 11.78 -6.76 4.54
C PRO A 172 12.50 -7.31 5.78
N LEU A 173 13.73 -6.86 6.06
CA LEU A 173 14.50 -7.32 7.22
C LEU A 173 13.86 -6.88 8.55
N LEU A 174 13.25 -5.69 8.59
CA LEU A 174 12.50 -5.25 9.76
C LEU A 174 11.16 -6.00 9.89
N ALA A 175 10.52 -6.33 8.76
CA ALA A 175 9.35 -7.20 8.72
C ALA A 175 9.64 -8.64 9.21
N ALA A 176 10.89 -9.08 9.05
CA ALA A 176 11.37 -10.41 9.42
C ALA A 176 11.77 -10.54 10.90
N GLN A 177 11.76 -9.45 11.67
CA GLN A 177 12.01 -9.49 13.11
C GLN A 177 10.97 -10.37 13.82
N PRO A 178 11.33 -11.11 14.90
CA PRO A 178 10.50 -12.15 15.49
C PRO A 178 9.04 -11.74 15.78
N ASP A 179 8.85 -10.58 16.42
CA ASP A 179 7.54 -10.05 16.77
C ASP A 179 6.62 -9.83 15.54
N TYR A 180 7.19 -9.33 14.44
CA TYR A 180 6.43 -9.11 13.20
C TYR A 180 6.20 -10.43 12.49
N LEU A 181 7.22 -11.29 12.45
CA LEU A 181 7.15 -12.58 11.78
C LEU A 181 6.02 -13.45 12.34
N ASP A 182 5.84 -13.45 13.66
CA ASP A 182 4.76 -14.19 14.32
C ASP A 182 3.37 -13.60 14.02
N LEU A 183 3.25 -12.27 13.94
CA LEU A 183 2.01 -11.62 13.50
C LEU A 183 1.69 -11.93 12.03
N LEU A 184 2.69 -11.88 11.15
CA LEU A 184 2.53 -12.18 9.73
C LEU A 184 2.09 -13.63 9.53
N LYS A 185 2.69 -14.60 10.24
CA LYS A 185 2.28 -16.02 10.22
C LYS A 185 0.81 -16.21 10.62
N GLN A 186 0.34 -15.47 11.62
CA GLN A 186 -1.07 -15.51 12.03
C GLN A 186 -1.99 -14.93 10.94
N LEU A 187 -1.61 -13.81 10.34
CA LEU A 187 -2.39 -13.13 9.30
C LEU A 187 -2.48 -13.92 7.97
N VAL A 188 -1.47 -14.75 7.67
CA VAL A 188 -1.49 -15.67 6.52
C VAL A 188 -2.66 -16.66 6.62
N ARG A 189 -3.04 -17.06 7.84
CA ARG A 189 -4.14 -18.00 8.08
C ARG A 189 -5.48 -17.27 7.98
N TRP A 190 -6.41 -17.86 7.24
CA TRP A 190 -7.79 -17.41 7.19
C TRP A 190 -8.56 -17.91 8.41
N PRO A 191 -9.38 -17.07 9.06
CA PRO A 191 -10.41 -17.56 9.98
C PRO A 191 -11.35 -18.52 9.24
N ALA A 192 -11.70 -19.64 9.88
CA ALA A 192 -12.54 -20.68 9.26
C ALA A 192 -13.94 -20.16 8.92
N ASP A 193 -14.44 -19.21 9.70
CA ASP A 193 -15.72 -18.52 9.55
C ASP A 193 -15.68 -17.35 8.54
N HIS A 194 -14.53 -17.09 7.91
CA HIS A 194 -14.41 -15.99 6.97
C HIS A 194 -15.26 -16.23 5.71
N LEU A 195 -16.10 -15.25 5.33
CA LEU A 195 -17.03 -15.33 4.19
C LEU A 195 -16.39 -15.76 2.86
N ARG A 196 -15.10 -15.47 2.67
CA ARG A 196 -14.34 -15.83 1.46
C ARG A 196 -13.47 -17.09 1.61
N TYR A 197 -13.46 -17.75 2.77
CA TYR A 197 -12.60 -18.91 3.07
C TYR A 197 -12.68 -19.96 1.97
N GLY A 198 -13.88 -20.46 1.65
CA GLY A 198 -14.05 -21.53 0.65
C GLY A 198 -13.55 -21.15 -0.75
N LYS A 199 -13.78 -19.89 -1.19
CA LYS A 199 -13.27 -19.41 -2.49
C LYS A 199 -11.74 -19.32 -2.48
N PHE A 200 -11.16 -18.69 -1.47
CA PHE A 200 -9.73 -18.43 -1.40
C PHE A 200 -8.90 -19.68 -1.10
N ALA A 201 -9.41 -20.59 -0.27
CA ALA A 201 -8.78 -21.89 -0.03
C ALA A 201 -8.67 -22.68 -1.34
N ARG A 202 -9.75 -22.76 -2.15
CA ARG A 202 -9.72 -23.43 -3.46
C ARG A 202 -8.75 -22.78 -4.46
N GLN A 203 -8.61 -21.46 -4.40
CA GLN A 203 -7.73 -20.70 -5.29
C GLN A 203 -6.29 -20.60 -4.76
N GLY A 204 -5.99 -21.15 -3.57
CA GLY A 204 -4.69 -21.00 -2.92
C GLY A 204 -4.33 -19.54 -2.63
N TRP A 205 -5.32 -18.68 -2.37
CA TRP A 205 -5.13 -17.26 -2.10
C TRP A 205 -4.86 -17.01 -0.62
N PRO A 206 -3.69 -16.44 -0.26
CA PRO A 206 -3.29 -16.34 1.13
C PRO A 206 -4.05 -15.25 1.89
N GLY A 207 -4.07 -15.37 3.23
CA GLY A 207 -4.61 -14.34 4.11
C GLY A 207 -3.86 -13.02 4.05
N LEU A 208 -2.57 -13.11 3.84
CA LEU A 208 -1.63 -12.01 3.75
C LEU A 208 -0.60 -12.27 2.65
N VAL A 209 -0.18 -11.21 1.99
CA VAL A 209 0.97 -11.17 1.09
C VAL A 209 1.88 -10.01 1.51
N VAL A 210 3.18 -10.26 1.56
CA VAL A 210 4.19 -9.20 1.67
C VAL A 210 4.76 -8.91 0.29
N GLU A 211 4.50 -7.71 -0.20
CA GLU A 211 5.13 -7.17 -1.41
C GLU A 211 6.45 -6.49 -1.00
N VAL A 212 7.57 -6.97 -1.52
CA VAL A 212 8.90 -6.40 -1.26
C VAL A 212 9.41 -5.71 -2.51
N SER A 213 9.93 -4.50 -2.39
CA SER A 213 10.49 -3.73 -3.51
C SER A 213 12.02 -3.76 -3.57
N PRO A 214 12.66 -4.82 -4.10
CA PRO A 214 14.12 -4.87 -4.20
C PRO A 214 14.67 -3.81 -5.14
N ALA A 215 13.99 -3.48 -6.25
CA ALA A 215 14.30 -2.50 -7.31
C ALA A 215 15.73 -2.51 -7.91
N PHE A 216 16.78 -2.66 -7.11
CA PHE A 216 18.18 -2.62 -7.50
C PHE A 216 18.90 -3.86 -7.02
N TRP A 217 19.80 -4.37 -7.86
CA TRP A 217 20.69 -5.49 -7.52
C TRP A 217 22.06 -5.01 -7.04
N ARG A 218 22.50 -3.83 -7.46
CA ARG A 218 23.79 -3.24 -7.07
C ARG A 218 23.60 -2.15 -6.02
N GLU A 219 24.43 -2.21 -4.98
CA GLU A 219 24.41 -1.24 -3.88
C GLU A 219 24.76 0.18 -4.35
N GLU A 220 25.63 0.32 -5.34
CA GLU A 220 25.97 1.61 -5.97
C GLU A 220 24.72 2.33 -6.51
N ALA A 221 23.88 1.61 -7.27
CA ALA A 221 22.64 2.16 -7.80
C ALA A 221 21.65 2.48 -6.67
N ALA A 222 21.45 1.55 -5.72
CA ALA A 222 20.55 1.75 -4.59
C ALA A 222 20.91 3.02 -3.77
N ARG A 223 22.20 3.26 -3.51
CA ARG A 223 22.68 4.45 -2.80
C ARG A 223 22.34 5.77 -3.50
N VAL A 224 22.23 5.77 -4.82
CA VAL A 224 21.85 6.97 -5.59
C VAL A 224 20.33 7.11 -5.66
N TYR A 225 19.63 6.03 -5.96
CA TYR A 225 18.20 6.10 -6.31
C TYR A 225 17.25 5.93 -5.12
N ASP A 226 17.62 5.18 -4.07
CA ASP A 226 16.83 5.00 -2.84
C ASP A 226 17.66 5.01 -1.54
N PRO A 227 18.44 6.08 -1.30
CA PRO A 227 19.50 6.15 -0.27
C PRO A 227 19.06 5.86 1.17
N GLY A 228 17.78 6.08 1.52
CA GLY A 228 17.26 5.85 2.86
C GLY A 228 16.55 4.50 3.03
N ALA A 229 16.48 3.68 1.98
CA ALA A 229 15.91 2.34 2.06
C ALA A 229 16.92 1.32 2.60
N ALA A 230 16.45 0.12 2.92
CA ALA A 230 17.35 -0.98 3.33
C ALA A 230 18.37 -1.26 2.21
N THR A 231 19.59 -1.63 2.55
CA THR A 231 20.62 -2.02 1.56
C THR A 231 20.17 -3.22 0.73
N VAL A 232 20.78 -3.45 -0.44
CA VAL A 232 20.42 -4.60 -1.27
C VAL A 232 20.59 -5.92 -0.50
N ALA A 233 21.70 -6.05 0.23
CA ALA A 233 21.97 -7.22 1.07
C ALA A 233 20.86 -7.45 2.12
N GLN A 234 20.43 -6.40 2.82
CA GLN A 234 19.35 -6.48 3.80
C GLN A 234 18.00 -6.83 3.16
N ARG A 235 17.73 -6.35 1.94
CA ARG A 235 16.51 -6.70 1.19
C ARG A 235 16.51 -8.21 0.89
N ILE A 236 17.61 -8.73 0.33
CA ILE A 236 17.76 -10.16 -0.01
C ILE A 236 17.67 -11.02 1.26
N GLU A 237 18.36 -10.65 2.33
CA GLU A 237 18.31 -11.35 3.62
C GLU A 237 16.88 -11.41 4.18
N GLY A 238 16.19 -10.26 4.25
CA GLY A 238 14.82 -10.20 4.75
C GLY A 238 13.84 -11.00 3.89
N ILE A 239 13.98 -10.94 2.56
CA ILE A 239 13.22 -11.77 1.62
C ILE A 239 13.45 -13.26 1.92
N GLY A 240 14.71 -13.67 2.12
CA GLY A 240 15.08 -15.03 2.47
C GLY A 240 14.42 -15.48 3.77
N ILE A 241 14.49 -14.69 4.85
CA ILE A 241 13.90 -15.05 6.14
C ILE A 241 12.38 -15.19 6.02
N LEU A 242 11.70 -14.25 5.37
CA LEU A 242 10.25 -14.31 5.13
C LEU A 242 9.86 -15.54 4.33
N HIS A 243 10.62 -15.88 3.29
CA HIS A 243 10.41 -17.09 2.49
C HIS A 243 10.52 -18.37 3.33
N HIS A 244 11.61 -18.54 4.08
CA HIS A 244 11.82 -19.71 4.94
C HIS A 244 10.75 -19.83 6.04
N ALA A 245 10.19 -18.71 6.48
CA ALA A 245 9.09 -18.68 7.42
C ALA A 245 7.71 -19.01 6.80
N GLY A 246 7.64 -19.26 5.50
CA GLY A 246 6.41 -19.57 4.77
C GLY A 246 5.50 -18.36 4.51
N ILE A 247 6.05 -17.13 4.58
CA ILE A 247 5.29 -15.92 4.28
C ILE A 247 5.14 -15.80 2.76
N PRO A 248 3.92 -15.66 2.22
CA PRO A 248 3.71 -15.44 0.78
C PRO A 248 4.30 -14.11 0.32
N LEU A 249 5.20 -14.18 -0.66
CA LEU A 249 5.93 -13.03 -1.19
C LEU A 249 5.46 -12.66 -2.59
N VAL A 250 5.49 -11.36 -2.87
CA VAL A 250 5.48 -10.77 -4.21
C VAL A 250 6.70 -9.88 -4.31
N LEU A 251 7.50 -10.02 -5.36
CA LEU A 251 8.63 -9.13 -5.59
C LEU A 251 8.21 -8.02 -6.55
N ARG A 252 8.45 -6.78 -6.13
CA ARG A 252 8.21 -5.58 -6.94
C ARG A 252 9.53 -5.09 -7.51
N ILE A 253 9.86 -5.53 -8.71
CA ILE A 253 10.96 -4.97 -9.50
C ILE A 253 10.45 -3.65 -10.10
N ASP A 254 10.26 -2.68 -9.21
CA ASP A 254 9.47 -1.48 -9.45
C ASP A 254 10.15 -0.28 -8.76
N PRO A 255 10.52 0.78 -9.50
CA PRO A 255 10.32 0.95 -10.94
C PRO A 255 11.37 0.26 -11.81
N LEU A 256 11.03 0.06 -13.08
CA LEU A 256 12.00 -0.10 -14.16
C LEU A 256 12.47 1.28 -14.62
N LEU A 257 13.77 1.54 -14.50
CA LEU A 257 14.42 2.78 -14.89
C LEU A 257 14.97 2.70 -16.32
N PRO A 258 15.21 3.84 -16.99
CA PRO A 258 15.97 3.86 -18.25
C PRO A 258 17.31 3.15 -18.09
N ARG A 259 17.82 2.59 -19.19
CA ARG A 259 19.09 1.85 -19.24
C ARG A 259 19.95 2.37 -20.38
N SER A 260 21.27 2.25 -20.26
CA SER A 260 22.18 2.58 -21.35
C SER A 260 22.14 1.50 -22.46
N PRO A 261 22.31 1.89 -23.73
CA PRO A 261 22.31 3.26 -24.23
C PRO A 261 20.90 3.89 -24.20
N ILE A 262 20.83 5.19 -23.91
CA ILE A 262 19.58 5.99 -23.95
C ILE A 262 19.25 6.39 -25.38
N GLN A 263 20.27 6.65 -26.19
CA GLN A 263 20.17 6.97 -27.61
C GLN A 263 21.25 6.20 -28.36
N ASP A 264 20.93 5.67 -29.54
CA ASP A 264 21.85 4.85 -30.30
C ASP A 264 22.86 5.66 -31.13
N LYS A 265 22.50 6.87 -31.59
CA LYS A 265 23.34 7.73 -32.44
C LYS A 265 23.08 9.23 -32.20
N PRO A 266 24.08 10.01 -31.72
CA PRO A 266 25.32 9.52 -31.09
C PRO A 266 24.98 8.66 -29.86
N PRO A 267 25.78 7.63 -29.52
CA PRO A 267 25.53 6.82 -28.35
C PRO A 267 25.63 7.69 -27.10
N ALA A 268 24.53 7.76 -26.34
CA ALA A 268 24.49 8.42 -25.04
C ALA A 268 24.11 7.40 -23.97
N THR A 269 24.78 7.47 -22.84
CA THR A 269 24.61 6.63 -21.66
C THR A 269 24.07 7.45 -20.50
N LEU A 270 23.60 6.79 -19.43
CA LEU A 270 23.23 7.49 -18.20
C LEU A 270 24.40 8.28 -17.60
N ALA A 271 25.64 7.79 -17.76
CA ALA A 271 26.84 8.42 -17.24
C ALA A 271 27.10 9.81 -17.87
N ASP A 272 26.70 10.01 -19.13
CA ASP A 272 26.81 11.31 -19.81
C ASP A 272 25.92 12.39 -19.15
N PHE A 273 24.95 11.97 -18.34
CA PHE A 273 24.06 12.83 -17.54
C PHE A 273 24.39 12.77 -16.04
N GLY A 274 25.56 12.25 -15.65
CA GLY A 274 25.96 12.15 -14.23
C GLY A 274 25.18 11.12 -13.42
N LEU A 275 24.43 10.23 -14.08
CA LEU A 275 23.65 9.18 -13.43
C LEU A 275 24.34 7.82 -13.57
N PRO A 276 24.50 7.04 -12.48
CA PRO A 276 24.97 5.68 -12.62
C PRO A 276 23.93 4.83 -13.35
N GLU A 277 24.37 3.73 -13.95
CA GLU A 277 23.45 2.75 -14.53
C GLU A 277 22.54 2.21 -13.44
N ALA A 278 21.24 2.49 -13.53
CA ALA A 278 20.27 2.13 -12.51
C ALA A 278 20.07 0.61 -12.41
N GLN A 279 19.90 -0.03 -13.56
CA GLN A 279 19.58 -1.46 -13.70
C GLN A 279 20.20 -1.96 -15.01
N THR A 280 21.16 -2.87 -14.98
CA THR A 280 21.58 -3.59 -16.19
C THR A 280 20.60 -4.72 -16.53
N ILE A 281 20.77 -5.41 -17.68
CA ILE A 281 20.03 -6.66 -17.93
C ILE A 281 20.38 -7.69 -16.86
N ASP A 282 21.67 -7.89 -16.58
CA ASP A 282 22.14 -8.83 -15.55
C ASP A 282 21.53 -8.52 -14.17
N ASP A 283 21.40 -7.24 -13.80
CA ASP A 283 20.75 -6.85 -12.54
C ASP A 283 19.28 -7.32 -12.50
N LEU A 284 18.55 -7.18 -13.60
CA LEU A 284 17.16 -7.62 -13.71
C LEU A 284 17.05 -9.14 -13.72
N GLU A 285 17.96 -9.83 -14.41
CA GLU A 285 18.04 -11.29 -14.43
C GLU A 285 18.25 -11.85 -13.03
N HIS A 286 19.19 -11.29 -12.25
CA HIS A 286 19.40 -11.70 -10.86
C HIS A 286 18.15 -11.47 -9.98
N LEU A 287 17.44 -10.36 -10.16
CA LEU A 287 16.19 -10.10 -9.43
C LEU A 287 15.07 -11.08 -9.82
N VAL A 288 15.01 -11.49 -11.08
CA VAL A 288 14.06 -12.52 -11.55
C VAL A 288 14.44 -13.91 -11.04
N VAL A 289 15.73 -14.25 -11.02
CA VAL A 289 16.25 -15.49 -10.41
C VAL A 289 15.88 -15.54 -8.93
N LEU A 290 16.15 -14.46 -8.18
CA LEU A 290 15.76 -14.34 -6.77
C LEU A 290 14.24 -14.56 -6.59
N ALA A 291 13.41 -13.99 -7.47
CA ALA A 291 11.96 -14.21 -7.43
C ALA A 291 11.58 -15.69 -7.59
N GLY A 292 12.28 -16.41 -8.48
CA GLY A 292 12.12 -17.85 -8.66
C GLY A 292 12.57 -18.66 -7.44
N GLU A 293 13.74 -18.35 -6.89
CA GLU A 293 14.31 -19.01 -5.70
C GLU A 293 13.39 -18.91 -4.49
N VAL A 294 12.83 -17.72 -4.25
CA VAL A 294 11.90 -17.50 -3.13
C VAL A 294 10.44 -17.84 -3.46
N LYS A 295 10.20 -18.46 -4.62
CA LYS A 295 8.88 -18.85 -5.10
C LYS A 295 7.87 -17.71 -5.00
N ALA A 296 8.30 -16.50 -5.38
CA ALA A 296 7.45 -15.33 -5.38
C ALA A 296 6.19 -15.61 -6.20
N ARG A 297 5.02 -15.25 -5.66
CA ARG A 297 3.74 -15.51 -6.32
C ARG A 297 3.61 -14.77 -7.63
N HIS A 298 4.07 -13.52 -7.62
CA HIS A 298 4.08 -12.63 -8.77
C HIS A 298 5.33 -11.76 -8.72
N VAL A 299 5.79 -11.36 -9.90
CA VAL A 299 6.68 -10.23 -10.09
C VAL A 299 5.85 -9.07 -10.58
N VAL A 300 5.86 -7.95 -9.86
CA VAL A 300 5.21 -6.71 -10.28
C VAL A 300 6.29 -5.73 -10.73
N TYR A 301 6.08 -5.11 -11.89
CA TYR A 301 6.97 -4.08 -12.40
C TYR A 301 6.13 -2.94 -12.98
N SER A 302 6.68 -1.73 -12.94
CA SER A 302 6.13 -0.60 -13.68
C SER A 302 7.25 0.32 -14.14
N PRO A 303 7.15 0.97 -15.30
CA PRO A 303 8.12 1.99 -15.70
C PRO A 303 8.18 3.13 -14.67
N ALA A 304 9.37 3.71 -14.49
CA ALA A 304 9.58 4.83 -13.58
C ALA A 304 8.60 5.98 -13.87
N LYS A 305 7.95 6.46 -12.82
CA LYS A 305 7.00 7.58 -12.88
C LYS A 305 7.72 8.84 -12.45
N ILE A 306 8.01 9.72 -13.39
CA ILE A 306 8.54 11.05 -13.08
C ILE A 306 7.36 11.93 -12.67
N VAL A 307 7.23 12.19 -11.36
CA VAL A 307 6.17 13.04 -10.83
C VAL A 307 6.72 14.44 -10.65
N LEU A 308 6.22 15.38 -11.45
CA LEU A 308 6.37 16.82 -11.21
C LEU A 308 5.61 17.19 -9.94
N PRO A 309 6.28 17.66 -8.86
CA PRO A 309 5.56 18.16 -7.70
C PRO A 309 4.74 19.39 -8.14
N ARG A 310 3.45 19.45 -7.76
CA ARG A 310 2.59 20.58 -8.16
C ARG A 310 3.22 21.91 -7.75
N GLY A 311 3.46 22.78 -8.74
CA GLY A 311 3.99 24.14 -8.51
C GLY A 311 5.46 24.20 -8.09
N ARG A 312 6.24 23.13 -8.31
CA ARG A 312 7.70 23.16 -8.13
C ARG A 312 8.37 22.73 -9.43
N ASP A 313 9.50 23.36 -9.74
CA ASP A 313 10.37 22.88 -10.80
C ASP A 313 10.86 21.47 -10.48
N LEU A 314 11.15 20.68 -11.52
CA LEU A 314 11.95 19.48 -11.33
C LEU A 314 13.23 19.89 -10.60
N PRO A 315 13.66 19.12 -9.57
CA PRO A 315 15.00 19.33 -9.04
C PRO A 315 15.95 19.30 -10.22
N LYS A 316 16.89 20.25 -10.29
CA LYS A 316 18.03 20.09 -11.18
C LYS A 316 18.68 18.78 -10.75
N ILE A 317 18.48 17.74 -11.56
CA ILE A 317 19.23 16.50 -11.42
C ILE A 317 20.69 16.93 -11.55
N LEU A 318 21.49 16.50 -10.56
CA LEU A 318 22.88 16.89 -10.31
C LEU A 318 23.67 17.17 -11.60
#